data_AF-A0A9Q4DKA4-F1
#
_entry.id   AF-A0A9Q4DKA4-F1
#
_cell.length_a   1.000
_cell.length_b   1.000
_cell.length_c   1.000
_cell.angle_alpha   90.00
_cell.angle_beta   90.00
_cell.angle_gamma   90.00
#
_symmetry.space_group_name_H-M   'P 1'
#
loop_
_entity.id
_entity.type
_entity.pdbx_description
1 polymer ?
#
loop_
_entity_poly.entity_id
_entity_poly.type
_entity_poly.pdbx_seq_one_letter_code
_entity_poly.pdbx_strand_id
1 'polypeptide(L)'
;SYIIVCTDYLTKWAETKAIKAATEEKVAEFLRENIFYKFGYPRELVTDQGSQFTSNLIEDLRAHHKIKHRTSTPIIHRQMGKWKSPT
;
A
#
# COMPACT_ATOMS: atom_id res chain seq x y z
N SER A 1 -7.74 -7.42 -14.06
CA SER A 1 -6.72 -8.19 -13.31
C SER A 1 -5.75 -7.23 -12.68
N TYR A 2 -5.34 -7.49 -11.44
CA TYR A 2 -4.48 -6.60 -10.65
C TYR A 2 -3.31 -7.38 -10.05
N ILE A 3 -2.25 -6.67 -9.71
CA ILE A 3 -1.13 -7.20 -8.92
C ILE A 3 -1.03 -6.31 -7.70
N ILE A 4 -1.05 -6.93 -6.52
CA ILE A 4 -0.70 -6.24 -5.28
C ILE A 4 0.78 -6.45 -5.01
N VAL A 5 1.46 -5.38 -4.60
CA VAL A 5 2.90 -5.34 -4.34
C VAL A 5 3.10 -4.69 -2.98
N CYS A 6 3.89 -5.33 -2.13
CA CYS A 6 4.39 -4.72 -0.90
C CYS A 6 5.92 -4.79 -0.93
N THR A 7 6.56 -3.63 -0.73
CA THR A 7 8.01 -3.52 -0.74
C THR A 7 8.50 -3.14 0.64
N ASP A 8 9.40 -3.95 1.19
CA ASP A 8 10.12 -3.58 2.41
C ASP A 8 11.01 -2.37 2.14
N TYR A 9 10.92 -1.36 3.00
CA TYR A 9 11.58 -0.09 2.76
C TYR A 9 13.11 -0.19 2.85
N LEU A 10 13.64 -1.03 3.75
CA LEU A 10 15.07 -1.13 4.03
C LEU A 10 15.78 -1.97 2.96
N THR A 11 15.31 -3.19 2.75
CA THR A 11 15.93 -4.18 1.86
C THR A 11 15.53 -4.00 0.40
N LYS A 12 14.47 -3.22 0.14
CA LYS A 12 13.80 -3.13 -1.17
C LYS A 12 13.25 -4.46 -1.65
N TRP A 13 13.09 -5.45 -0.76
CA TRP A 13 12.46 -6.72 -1.08
C TRP A 13 10.98 -6.54 -1.40
N ALA A 14 10.53 -7.03 -2.55
CA ALA A 14 9.15 -6.93 -2.99
C ALA A 14 8.44 -8.29 -2.92
N GLU A 15 7.35 -8.35 -2.18
CA GLU A 15 6.39 -9.46 -2.21
C GLU A 15 5.22 -9.07 -3.11
N THR A 16 4.82 -9.97 -4.02
CA THR A 16 3.75 -9.70 -4.99
C THR A 16 2.76 -10.85 -5.09
N LYS A 17 1.49 -10.54 -5.36
CA LYS A 17 0.43 -11.53 -5.62
C LYS A 17 -0.51 -11.03 -6.71
N ALA A 18 -0.84 -11.88 -7.66
CA ALA A 18 -1.90 -11.58 -8.63
C ALA A 18 -3.27 -11.71 -7.95
N ILE A 19 -4.12 -10.69 -8.08
CA ILE A 19 -5.48 -10.68 -7.53
C ILE A 19 -6.50 -10.37 -8.62
N LYS A 20 -7.68 -10.99 -8.53
CA LYS A 20 -8.74 -10.84 -9.53
C LYS A 20 -9.42 -9.46 -9.44
N ALA A 21 -9.48 -8.89 -8.23
CA ALA A 21 -10.05 -7.58 -7.94
C ALA A 21 -9.26 -6.88 -6.84
N ALA A 22 -9.15 -5.56 -6.91
CA ALA A 22 -8.48 -4.73 -5.91
C ALA A 22 -9.46 -4.30 -4.80
N THR A 23 -10.03 -5.27 -4.08
CA THR A 23 -10.94 -5.03 -2.95
C THR A 23 -10.20 -5.08 -1.63
N GLU A 24 -10.75 -4.46 -0.59
CA GLU A 24 -10.19 -4.47 0.76
C GLU A 24 -9.99 -5.87 1.32
N GLU A 25 -10.87 -6.83 1.04
CA GLU A 25 -10.71 -8.21 1.51
C GLU A 25 -9.49 -8.87 0.90
N LYS A 26 -9.23 -8.60 -0.39
CA LYS A 26 -8.04 -9.13 -1.08
C LYS A 26 -6.75 -8.48 -0.60
N VAL A 27 -6.80 -7.20 -0.24
CA VAL A 27 -5.68 -6.50 0.41
C VAL A 27 -5.42 -7.09 1.80
N ALA A 28 -6.46 -7.27 2.63
CA ALA A 28 -6.35 -7.84 3.96
C ALA A 28 -5.80 -9.28 3.94
N GLU A 29 -6.31 -10.11 3.03
CA GLU A 29 -5.83 -11.47 2.78
C GLU A 29 -4.34 -11.46 2.45
N PHE A 30 -3.92 -10.61 1.51
CA PHE A 30 -2.51 -10.48 1.13
C PHE A 30 -1.63 -10.02 2.30
N LEU A 31 -2.02 -8.98 3.04
CA LEU A 31 -1.24 -8.51 4.20
C LEU A 31 -1.07 -9.62 5.24
N ARG A 32 -2.15 -10.35 5.55
CA ARG A 32 -2.10 -11.42 6.54
C ARG A 32 -1.23 -12.60 6.09
N GLU A 33 -1.46 -13.12 4.89
CA GLU A 33 -0.86 -14.37 4.40
C GLU A 33 0.54 -14.19 3.82
N ASN A 34 0.75 -13.09 3.11
CA ASN A 34 2.00 -12.85 2.39
C ASN A 34 2.97 -11.99 3.17
N ILE A 35 2.49 -11.16 4.11
CA ILE A 35 3.36 -10.27 4.90
C ILE A 35 3.45 -10.74 6.34
N PHE A 36 2.33 -10.75 7.09
CA PHE A 36 2.36 -10.91 8.54
C PHE A 36 2.81 -12.30 9.00
N TYR A 37 2.27 -13.35 8.38
CA TYR A 37 2.65 -14.71 8.75
C TYR A 37 4.06 -15.11 8.32
N LYS A 38 4.63 -14.44 7.31
CA LYS A 38 5.97 -14.74 6.80
C LYS A 38 7.07 -13.91 7.46
N PHE A 39 6.82 -12.62 7.63
CA PHE A 39 7.83 -11.64 8.05
C PHE A 39 7.51 -10.99 9.40
N GLY A 40 6.34 -11.27 9.97
CA GLY A 40 5.83 -10.60 11.14
C GLY A 40 5.10 -9.30 10.80
N TYR A 41 4.64 -8.61 11.85
CA TYR A 41 3.88 -7.36 11.70
C TYR A 41 4.83 -6.18 11.43
N PRO A 42 4.62 -5.42 10.34
CA PRO A 42 5.41 -4.24 10.08
C PRO A 42 5.13 -3.17 11.14
N ARG A 43 6.13 -2.32 11.41
CA ARG A 43 5.94 -1.16 12.29
C ARG A 43 5.01 -0.11 11.67
N GLU A 44 5.10 0.05 10.36
CA GLU A 44 4.36 1.05 9.60
C GLU A 44 4.03 0.53 8.20
N LEU A 45 2.79 0.76 7.76
CA LEU A 45 2.33 0.57 6.40
C LEU A 45 2.21 1.94 5.74
N VAL A 46 2.76 2.07 4.52
CA VAL A 46 2.62 3.26 3.69
C VAL A 46 1.90 2.89 2.41
N THR A 47 0.74 3.48 2.17
CA THR A 47 -0.08 3.22 0.97
C THR A 47 -0.53 4.53 0.33
N ASP A 48 -1.14 4.47 -0.84
CA ASP A 48 -1.93 5.59 -1.34
C ASP A 48 -3.26 5.72 -0.57
N GLN A 49 -4.08 6.71 -0.97
CA GLN A 49 -5.42 6.98 -0.41
C GLN A 49 -6.51 6.09 -1.02
N GLY A 50 -6.16 5.02 -1.72
CA GLY A 50 -7.12 4.10 -2.32
C GLY A 50 -8.06 3.51 -1.27
N SER A 51 -9.34 3.42 -1.59
CA SER A 51 -10.39 2.92 -0.68
C SER A 51 -10.09 1.52 -0.16
N GLN A 52 -9.43 0.69 -0.97
CA GLN A 52 -9.00 -0.65 -0.58
C GLN A 52 -7.96 -0.68 0.54
N PHE A 53 -7.27 0.44 0.81
CA PHE A 53 -6.28 0.58 1.88
C PHE A 53 -6.79 1.44 3.06
N THR A 54 -7.83 2.24 2.85
CA THR A 54 -8.43 3.12 3.85
C THR A 54 -9.78 2.63 4.36
N SER A 55 -10.17 1.40 4.01
CA SER A 55 -11.40 0.79 4.50
C SER A 55 -11.34 0.46 6.00
N ASN A 56 -12.51 0.39 6.64
CA ASN A 56 -12.63 -0.01 8.05
C ASN A 56 -11.99 -1.38 8.32
N LEU A 57 -12.07 -2.30 7.36
CA LEU A 57 -11.45 -3.62 7.47
C LEU A 57 -9.93 -3.52 7.64
N ILE A 58 -9.28 -2.68 6.83
CA ILE A 58 -7.83 -2.47 6.91
C ILE A 58 -7.48 -1.69 8.18
N GLU A 59 -8.30 -0.71 8.55
CA GLU A 59 -8.14 0.05 9.79
C GLU A 59 -8.19 -0.84 11.04
N ASP A 60 -9.19 -1.72 11.13
CA ASP A 60 -9.33 -2.66 12.25
C ASP A 60 -8.16 -3.64 12.29
N LEU A 61 -7.76 -4.18 11.13
CA LEU A 61 -6.64 -5.12 11.02
C LEU A 61 -5.31 -4.48 11.46
N ARG A 62 -5.01 -3.24 11.03
CA ARG A 62 -3.81 -2.54 11.48
C ARG A 62 -3.89 -2.16 12.97
N ALA A 63 -5.06 -1.76 13.46
CA ALA A 63 -5.24 -1.33 14.84
C ALA A 63 -5.07 -2.50 15.81
N HIS A 64 -5.65 -3.66 15.48
CA HIS A 64 -5.50 -4.90 16.26
C HIS A 64 -4.02 -5.29 16.44
N HIS A 65 -3.22 -5.11 15.39
CA HIS A 65 -1.78 -5.41 15.41
C HIS A 65 -0.88 -4.21 15.74
N LYS A 66 -1.45 -3.06 16.13
CA LYS A 66 -0.72 -1.81 16.47
C LYS A 66 0.21 -1.31 15.36
N ILE A 67 -0.18 -1.55 14.11
CA ILE A 67 0.55 -1.13 12.92
C ILE A 67 0.16 0.32 12.61
N LYS A 68 1.16 1.20 12.48
CA LYS A 68 0.92 2.58 12.04
C LYS A 68 0.60 2.59 10.56
N HIS A 69 -0.36 3.40 10.13
CA HIS A 69 -0.66 3.56 8.73
C HIS A 69 -0.51 5.02 8.34
N ARG A 70 0.29 5.24 7.29
CA ARG A 70 0.45 6.53 6.65
C ARG A 70 -0.04 6.40 5.23
N THR A 71 -0.92 7.31 4.85
CA THR A 71 -1.33 7.44 3.47
C THR A 71 -0.51 8.55 2.82
N SER A 72 -0.06 8.35 1.59
CA SER A 72 0.56 9.43 0.83
C SER A 72 -0.46 10.54 0.62
N THR A 73 0.00 11.78 0.49
CA THR A 73 -0.90 12.86 0.04
C THR A 73 -1.49 12.48 -1.33
N PRO A 74 -2.77 12.78 -1.59
CA PRO A 74 -3.29 12.69 -2.95
C PRO A 74 -2.37 13.51 -3.83
N ILE A 75 -1.73 12.89 -4.82
CA ILE A 75 -0.94 13.62 -5.80
C ILE A 75 -1.94 14.40 -6.67
N ILE A 76 -2.29 15.61 -6.24
CA ILE A 76 -2.79 16.64 -7.15
C ILE A 76 -1.69 16.84 -8.19
N HIS A 77 -2.01 16.53 -9.44
CA HIS A 77 -1.14 16.52 -10.63
C HIS A 77 -0.52 17.91 -10.98
N ARG A 78 0.14 18.64 -10.07
CA ARG A 78 0.79 19.90 -10.47
C ARG A 78 1.94 20.32 -9.57
N GLN A 79 3.16 20.04 -10.01
CA GLN A 79 4.24 21.00 -10.28
C GLN A 79 5.55 20.24 -10.59
N MET A 80 5.60 19.56 -11.73
CA MET A 80 6.86 19.27 -12.41
C MET A 80 7.01 20.33 -13.50
N GLY A 81 8.21 20.92 -13.60
CA GLY A 81 8.48 22.22 -14.22
C GLY A 81 7.88 22.47 -15.61
N LYS A 82 7.52 23.73 -15.88
CA LYS A 82 7.24 24.21 -17.24
C LYS A 82 8.50 24.03 -18.08
N TRP A 83 8.52 23.02 -18.95
CA TRP A 83 9.43 23.00 -20.09
C TRP A 83 9.06 24.17 -21.02
N LYS A 84 9.96 25.15 -21.15
CA LYS A 84 9.92 26.11 -22.26
C LYS A 84 10.78 25.52 -23.37
N SER A 85 10.20 25.34 -24.55
CA SER A 85 10.99 25.08 -25.77
C SER A 85 11.96 26.25 -25.99
N PRO A 86 13.25 25.99 -26.28
CA PRO A 86 14.11 27.04 -26.82
C PRO A 86 13.57 27.39 -28.21
N THR A 87 13.25 28.67 -28.41
CA THR A 87 13.21 29.30 -29.74
C THR A 87 14.62 29.39 -30.30
#